data_AF-A0A4D6L167-F1
#
_entry.id   AF-A0A4D6L167-F1
#
_cell.length_a   1.000
_cell.length_b   1.000
_cell.length_c   1.000
_cell.angle_alpha   90.00
_cell.angle_beta   90.00
_cell.angle_gamma   90.00
#
_symmetry.space_group_name_H-M   'P 1'
#
loop_
_entity.id
_entity.type
_entity.pdbx_description
1 polymer ?
#
loop_
_entity_poly.entity_id
_entity_poly.type
_entity_poly.pdbx_seq_one_letter_code
_entity_poly.pdbx_strand_id
1 'polypeptide(L)'
;MTVICWLLFGVYFFLEKFSGDACTALNNFQENPYNNSLSSLLPCDELLSAKSVLSDVSAGIYDLVNKVNANISAMQATSDMNLAHVCNPFSAPPNYLYQPENCPANTIRIGDIPKALKPFTCPDAIDGSCDSLYYISGREYTRVEAYTNSIQDVLNVYPSVEHLLECKLVKEAFSEVLFNHCKPLKKFAEMVWLGMLFLAVFMVLLILLWTIKTRHEHRYNLSDGSVEPHFAPTKALESGTVKEIVI
;
A
#
# COMPACT_ATOMS: atom_id res chain seq x y z
N MET A 1 26.58 18.56 18.77
CA MET A 1 25.32 19.17 18.27
C MET A 1 25.28 19.26 16.75
N THR A 2 26.34 19.73 16.08
CA THR A 2 26.41 19.87 14.61
C THR A 2 26.18 18.56 13.84
N VAL A 3 26.78 17.45 14.28
CA VAL A 3 26.61 16.13 13.64
C VAL A 3 25.14 15.69 13.60
N ILE A 4 24.42 15.89 14.70
CA ILE A 4 22.99 15.54 14.80
C ILE A 4 22.16 16.41 13.84
N CYS A 5 22.47 17.71 13.74
CA CYS A 5 21.81 18.61 12.79
C CYS A 5 22.02 18.17 11.33
N TRP A 6 23.24 17.77 10.96
CA TRP A 6 23.54 17.27 9.62
C TRP A 6 22.80 15.95 9.31
N LEU A 7 22.74 15.03 10.28
CA LEU A 7 22.00 13.78 10.12
C LEU A 7 20.50 14.03 9.92
N LEU A 8 19.89 14.88 10.76
CA LEU A 8 18.47 15.23 10.64
C LEU A 8 18.17 15.94 9.32
N PHE A 9 19.05 16.84 8.87
CA PHE A 9 18.92 17.50 7.57
C PHE A 9 19.02 16.51 6.41
N GLY A 10 19.97 15.56 6.46
CA GLY A 10 20.11 14.51 5.46
C GLY A 10 18.87 13.61 5.37
N VAL A 11 18.32 13.18 6.52
CA VAL A 11 17.08 12.40 6.57
C VAL A 11 15.90 13.20 6.01
N TYR A 12 15.76 14.47 6.39
CA TYR A 12 14.71 15.34 5.86
C TYR A 12 14.81 15.48 4.33
N PHE A 13 16.00 15.78 3.82
CA PHE A 13 16.22 15.93 2.38
C PHE A 13 15.92 14.63 1.62
N PHE A 14 16.37 13.50 2.14
CA PHE A 14 16.05 12.19 1.56
C PHE A 14 14.55 11.94 1.52
N LEU A 15 13.84 12.16 2.63
CA LEU A 15 12.39 11.96 2.70
C LEU A 15 11.64 12.91 1.76
N GLU A 16 12.04 14.17 1.67
CA GLU A 16 11.43 15.16 0.77
C GLU A 16 11.57 14.75 -0.70
N LYS A 17 12.77 14.31 -1.12
CA LYS A 17 13.01 13.86 -2.49
C LYS A 17 12.35 12.53 -2.80
N PHE A 18 12.55 11.52 -1.96
CA PHE A 18 11.99 10.19 -2.17
C PHE A 18 10.46 10.24 -2.23
N SER A 19 9.82 10.95 -1.31
CA SER A 19 8.36 11.08 -1.32
C SER A 19 7.86 11.89 -2.51
N GLY A 20 8.54 12.97 -2.89
CA GLY A 20 8.20 13.75 -4.08
C GLY A 20 8.19 12.87 -5.33
N ASP A 21 9.28 12.16 -5.57
CA ASP A 21 9.44 11.27 -6.73
C ASP A 21 8.40 10.14 -6.71
N ALA A 22 8.21 9.48 -5.56
CA ALA A 22 7.22 8.42 -5.40
C ALA A 22 5.78 8.92 -5.65
N CYS A 23 5.42 10.07 -5.08
CA CYS A 23 4.10 10.67 -5.25
C CYS A 23 3.85 11.13 -6.69
N THR A 24 4.87 11.66 -7.38
CA THR A 24 4.78 12.00 -8.80
C THR A 24 4.59 10.74 -9.65
N ALA A 25 5.32 9.67 -9.38
CA ALA A 25 5.16 8.40 -10.09
C ALA A 25 3.75 7.82 -9.90
N LEU A 26 3.23 7.83 -8.66
CA LEU A 26 1.87 7.39 -8.35
C LEU A 26 0.80 8.27 -9.03
N ASN A 27 1.00 9.59 -9.08
CA ASN A 27 0.09 10.50 -9.75
C ASN A 27 0.06 10.27 -11.27
N ASN A 28 1.23 10.09 -11.89
CA ASN A 28 1.35 9.77 -13.32
C ASN A 28 0.65 8.45 -13.67
N PHE A 29 0.73 7.45 -12.77
CA PHE A 29 0.00 6.20 -12.95
C PHE A 29 -1.53 6.40 -12.95
N GLN A 30 -2.05 7.29 -12.11
CA GLN A 30 -3.49 7.57 -12.10
C GLN A 30 -3.99 8.23 -13.39
N GLU A 31 -3.19 9.12 -13.98
CA GLU A 31 -3.50 9.80 -15.23
C GLU A 31 -3.44 8.83 -16.42
N ASN A 32 -2.40 8.01 -16.51
CA ASN A 32 -2.26 7.02 -17.57
C ASN A 32 -1.60 5.73 -17.08
N PRO A 33 -2.38 4.71 -16.67
CA PRO A 33 -1.84 3.48 -16.10
C PRO A 33 -1.06 2.62 -17.10
N TYR A 34 -1.29 2.79 -18.41
CA TYR A 34 -0.70 1.97 -19.47
C TYR A 34 0.61 2.52 -20.03
N ASN A 35 0.91 3.80 -19.81
CA ASN A 35 2.13 4.43 -20.31
C ASN A 35 2.72 5.37 -19.26
N ASN A 36 3.37 4.79 -18.25
CA ASN A 36 4.08 5.51 -17.20
C ASN A 36 5.26 4.68 -16.64
N SER A 37 6.06 5.29 -15.78
CA SER A 37 7.24 4.64 -15.18
C SER A 37 6.93 3.40 -14.32
N LEU A 38 5.69 3.25 -13.84
CA LEU A 38 5.20 2.12 -13.06
C LEU A 38 4.57 1.00 -13.92
N SER A 39 4.31 1.23 -15.21
CA SER A 39 3.66 0.25 -16.09
C SER A 39 4.46 -1.06 -16.22
N SER A 40 5.79 -1.01 -16.12
CA SER A 40 6.64 -2.22 -16.14
C SER A 40 6.54 -3.06 -14.85
N LEU A 41 6.10 -2.46 -13.73
CA LEU A 41 5.95 -3.16 -12.45
C LEU A 41 4.53 -3.69 -12.25
N LEU A 42 3.54 -3.00 -12.83
CA LEU A 42 2.12 -3.32 -12.73
C LEU A 42 1.56 -3.41 -14.16
N PRO A 43 1.67 -4.58 -14.81
CA PRO A 43 1.27 -4.78 -16.21
C PRO A 43 -0.26 -4.85 -16.33
N CYS A 44 -0.90 -3.68 -16.24
CA CYS A 44 -2.35 -3.52 -16.40
C CYS A 44 -2.85 -3.99 -17.77
N ASP A 45 -2.00 -3.97 -18.79
CA ASP A 45 -2.24 -4.47 -20.13
C ASP A 45 -2.34 -6.00 -20.19
N GLU A 46 -1.46 -6.72 -19.50
CA GLU A 46 -1.53 -8.18 -19.36
C GLU A 46 -2.77 -8.58 -18.56
N LEU A 47 -3.09 -7.84 -17.50
CA LEU A 47 -4.32 -8.00 -16.72
C LEU A 47 -5.58 -7.78 -17.57
N LEU A 48 -5.61 -6.76 -18.45
CA LEU A 48 -6.71 -6.57 -19.39
C LEU A 48 -6.87 -7.75 -20.36
N SER A 49 -5.77 -8.34 -20.81
CA SER A 49 -5.80 -9.51 -21.70
C SER A 49 -6.46 -10.72 -21.02
N ALA A 50 -6.25 -10.88 -19.71
CA ALA A 50 -6.91 -11.91 -18.90
C ALA A 50 -8.41 -11.68 -18.67
N LYS A 51 -8.97 -10.50 -19.02
CA LYS A 51 -10.43 -10.26 -19.01
C LYS A 51 -11.18 -11.18 -19.96
N SER A 52 -10.60 -11.46 -21.13
CA SER A 52 -11.16 -12.43 -22.08
C SER A 52 -11.24 -13.83 -21.48
N VAL A 53 -10.17 -14.27 -20.81
CA VAL A 53 -10.12 -15.56 -20.12
C VAL A 53 -11.17 -15.63 -18.99
N LEU A 54 -11.32 -14.57 -18.19
CA LEU A 54 -12.35 -14.55 -17.16
C LEU A 54 -13.77 -14.64 -17.76
N SER A 55 -14.00 -13.98 -18.89
CA SER A 55 -15.27 -14.06 -19.63
C SER A 55 -15.53 -15.47 -20.18
N ASP A 56 -14.49 -16.17 -20.66
CA ASP A 56 -14.62 -17.56 -21.12
C ASP A 56 -14.92 -18.51 -19.94
N VAL A 57 -14.30 -18.26 -18.78
CA VAL A 57 -14.57 -19.01 -17.54
C VAL A 57 -16.00 -18.79 -17.06
N SER A 58 -16.50 -17.54 -17.04
CA SER A 58 -17.87 -17.25 -16.61
C SER A 58 -18.90 -17.88 -17.55
N ALA A 59 -18.68 -17.81 -18.87
CA ALA A 59 -19.50 -18.49 -19.87
C ALA A 59 -19.46 -20.03 -19.70
N GLY A 60 -18.27 -20.60 -19.52
CA GLY A 60 -18.10 -22.04 -19.32
C GLY A 60 -18.80 -22.57 -18.06
N ILE A 61 -18.73 -21.83 -16.94
CA ILE A 61 -19.43 -22.20 -15.71
C ILE A 61 -20.95 -22.04 -15.90
N TYR A 62 -21.40 -20.96 -16.54
CA TYR A 62 -22.82 -20.75 -16.84
C TYR A 62 -23.42 -21.92 -17.64
N ASP A 63 -22.75 -22.33 -18.72
CA ASP A 63 -23.20 -23.43 -19.58
C ASP A 63 -23.15 -24.77 -18.84
N LEU A 64 -22.10 -25.01 -18.06
CA LEU A 64 -21.97 -26.21 -17.24
C LEU A 64 -23.13 -26.35 -16.25
N VAL A 65 -23.43 -25.31 -15.47
CA VAL A 65 -24.51 -25.34 -14.47
C VAL A 65 -25.86 -25.55 -15.15
N ASN A 66 -26.12 -24.88 -16.26
CA ASN A 66 -27.38 -25.06 -17.00
C ASN A 66 -27.52 -26.47 -17.56
N LYS A 67 -26.43 -27.06 -18.06
CA LYS A 67 -26.42 -28.45 -18.54
C LYS A 67 -26.67 -29.44 -17.40
N VAL A 68 -26.07 -29.21 -16.23
CA VAL A 68 -26.34 -30.02 -15.03
C VAL A 68 -27.81 -29.92 -14.64
N ASN A 69 -28.36 -28.70 -14.54
CA ASN A 69 -29.76 -28.49 -14.19
C ASN A 69 -30.73 -29.13 -15.18
N ALA A 70 -30.45 -29.04 -16.49
CA ALA A 70 -31.24 -29.71 -17.51
C ALA A 70 -31.24 -31.24 -17.33
N ASN A 71 -30.08 -31.83 -17.00
CA ASN A 71 -29.97 -33.27 -16.74
C ASN A 71 -30.70 -33.68 -15.44
N ILE A 72 -30.64 -32.84 -14.40
CA ILE A 72 -31.41 -33.05 -13.15
C ILE A 72 -32.91 -33.06 -13.46
N SER A 73 -33.42 -32.08 -14.22
CA SER A 73 -34.83 -32.04 -14.62
C SER A 73 -35.24 -33.28 -15.44
N ALA A 74 -34.36 -33.75 -16.34
CA ALA A 74 -34.63 -34.95 -17.13
C ALA A 74 -34.69 -36.22 -16.26
N MET A 75 -33.77 -36.37 -15.30
CA MET A 75 -33.79 -37.52 -14.37
C MET A 75 -35.05 -37.50 -13.50
N GLN A 76 -35.41 -36.35 -12.95
CA GLN A 76 -36.62 -36.17 -12.13
C GLN A 76 -37.91 -36.50 -12.88
N ALA A 77 -37.94 -36.30 -14.20
CA ALA A 77 -39.10 -36.67 -15.01
C ALA A 77 -39.26 -38.19 -15.17
N THR A 78 -38.19 -38.96 -14.96
CA THR A 78 -38.15 -40.43 -15.20
C THR A 78 -37.99 -41.26 -13.93
N SER A 79 -37.72 -40.62 -12.78
CA SER A 79 -37.43 -41.28 -11.51
C SER A 79 -38.01 -40.49 -10.35
N ASP A 80 -38.33 -41.15 -9.24
CA ASP A 80 -38.80 -40.49 -7.99
C ASP A 80 -37.67 -39.76 -7.23
N MET A 81 -36.54 -39.47 -7.87
CA MET A 81 -35.37 -38.88 -7.24
C MET A 81 -35.51 -37.36 -7.14
N ASN A 82 -35.66 -36.82 -5.93
CA ASN A 82 -35.76 -35.37 -5.71
C ASN A 82 -34.36 -34.77 -5.42
N LEU A 83 -33.73 -34.20 -6.45
CA LEU A 83 -32.40 -33.59 -6.37
C LEU A 83 -32.50 -32.06 -6.51
N ALA A 84 -31.95 -31.30 -5.57
CA ALA A 84 -31.98 -29.85 -5.65
C ALA A 84 -31.23 -29.33 -6.90
N HIS A 85 -31.77 -28.29 -7.53
CA HIS A 85 -31.10 -27.60 -8.63
C HIS A 85 -29.85 -26.87 -8.14
N VAL A 86 -28.87 -26.73 -9.03
CA VAL A 86 -27.63 -26.01 -8.78
C VAL A 86 -27.82 -24.54 -9.12
N CYS A 87 -27.43 -23.67 -8.19
CA CYS A 87 -27.38 -22.22 -8.38
C CYS A 87 -26.40 -21.88 -9.52
N ASN A 88 -26.89 -21.15 -10.52
CA ASN A 88 -26.06 -20.53 -11.53
C ASN A 88 -25.79 -19.09 -11.09
N PRO A 89 -24.56 -18.75 -10.64
CA PRO A 89 -24.28 -17.43 -10.12
C PRO A 89 -23.98 -16.43 -11.25
N PHE A 90 -24.16 -16.77 -12.52
CA PHE A 90 -23.88 -15.87 -13.64
C PHE A 90 -25.16 -15.49 -14.40
N SER A 91 -25.22 -14.23 -14.86
CA SER A 91 -26.31 -13.76 -15.71
C SER A 91 -26.31 -14.46 -17.07
N ALA A 92 -27.45 -14.41 -17.77
CA ALA A 92 -27.54 -14.90 -19.14
C ALA A 92 -26.57 -14.19 -20.11
N PRO A 93 -26.25 -14.82 -21.27
CA PRO A 93 -25.47 -14.18 -22.32
C PRO A 93 -26.09 -12.85 -22.76
N PRO A 94 -25.28 -11.88 -23.24
CA PRO A 94 -23.85 -12.02 -23.57
C PRO A 94 -22.88 -11.63 -22.45
N ASN A 95 -23.36 -11.10 -21.32
CA ASN A 95 -22.50 -10.40 -20.36
C ASN A 95 -21.95 -11.28 -19.22
N TYR A 96 -22.60 -12.41 -18.91
CA TYR A 96 -22.16 -13.36 -17.88
C TYR A 96 -21.71 -12.72 -16.56
N LEU A 97 -22.49 -11.76 -16.06
CA LEU A 97 -22.17 -11.01 -14.84
C LEU A 97 -22.32 -11.90 -13.61
N TYR A 98 -21.35 -11.85 -12.69
CA TYR A 98 -21.41 -12.60 -11.43
C TYR A 98 -22.43 -11.98 -10.47
N GLN A 99 -23.46 -12.74 -10.11
CA GLN A 99 -24.64 -12.38 -9.34
C GLN A 99 -25.06 -13.53 -8.40
N PRO A 100 -24.21 -13.94 -7.44
CA PRO A 100 -24.50 -15.06 -6.54
C PRO A 100 -25.76 -14.83 -5.67
N GLU A 101 -26.15 -13.58 -5.44
CA GLU A 101 -27.35 -13.16 -4.71
C GLU A 101 -28.65 -13.45 -5.46
N ASN A 102 -28.62 -13.61 -6.78
CA ASN A 102 -29.81 -13.87 -7.59
C ASN A 102 -30.22 -15.34 -7.61
N CYS A 103 -29.51 -16.20 -6.87
CA CYS A 103 -29.83 -17.62 -6.81
C CYS A 103 -31.07 -17.89 -5.94
N PRO A 104 -32.03 -18.71 -6.42
CA PRO A 104 -33.23 -19.05 -5.66
C PRO A 104 -32.90 -19.81 -4.36
N ALA A 105 -33.70 -19.60 -3.31
CA ALA A 105 -33.48 -20.23 -2.00
C ALA A 105 -33.56 -21.77 -2.00
N ASN A 106 -34.20 -22.37 -3.02
CA ASN A 106 -34.32 -23.81 -3.20
C ASN A 106 -33.19 -24.42 -4.08
N THR A 107 -32.10 -23.68 -4.29
CA THR A 107 -30.92 -24.15 -5.04
C THR A 107 -29.72 -24.37 -4.13
N ILE A 108 -28.81 -25.24 -4.56
CA ILE A 108 -27.55 -25.53 -3.86
C ILE A 108 -26.37 -24.90 -4.59
N ARG A 109 -25.28 -24.63 -3.87
CA ARG A 109 -24.03 -24.19 -4.49
C ARG A 109 -23.36 -25.35 -5.23
N ILE A 110 -22.50 -25.04 -6.19
CA ILE A 110 -21.73 -26.06 -6.92
C ILE A 110 -20.93 -26.93 -5.94
N GLY A 111 -20.25 -26.34 -4.95
CA GLY A 111 -19.52 -27.10 -3.93
C GLY A 111 -20.38 -27.98 -3.01
N ASP A 112 -21.71 -27.81 -3.01
CA ASP A 112 -22.64 -28.63 -2.22
C ASP A 112 -23.24 -29.81 -3.01
N ILE A 113 -22.96 -29.91 -4.32
CA ILE A 113 -23.39 -31.04 -5.17
C ILE A 113 -22.97 -32.40 -4.57
N PRO A 114 -21.73 -32.60 -4.08
CA PRO A 114 -21.34 -33.90 -3.50
C PRO A 114 -22.16 -34.26 -2.26
N LYS A 115 -22.64 -33.27 -1.49
CA LYS A 115 -23.50 -33.53 -0.33
C LYS A 115 -24.88 -34.01 -0.77
N ALA A 116 -25.40 -33.44 -1.85
CA ALA A 116 -26.69 -33.82 -2.43
C ALA A 116 -26.64 -35.21 -3.10
N LEU A 117 -25.49 -35.61 -3.68
CA LEU A 117 -25.31 -36.90 -4.34
C LEU A 117 -24.91 -38.05 -3.40
N LYS A 118 -24.43 -37.73 -2.19
CA LYS A 118 -23.97 -38.72 -1.21
C LYS A 118 -24.98 -39.84 -0.90
N PRO A 119 -26.30 -39.59 -0.75
CA PRO A 119 -27.29 -40.64 -0.50
C PRO A 119 -27.45 -41.64 -1.67
N PHE A 120 -27.07 -41.24 -2.89
CA PHE A 120 -27.18 -42.04 -4.10
C PHE A 120 -25.87 -42.73 -4.50
N THR A 121 -24.84 -42.56 -3.66
CA THR A 121 -23.48 -43.05 -3.90
C THR A 121 -23.23 -44.35 -3.15
N CYS A 122 -22.58 -45.30 -3.81
CA CYS A 122 -22.23 -46.58 -3.19
C CYS A 122 -21.12 -46.39 -2.12
N PRO A 123 -21.22 -47.06 -0.95
CA PRO A 123 -20.21 -46.96 0.10
C PRO A 123 -18.84 -47.53 -0.31
N ASP A 124 -18.81 -48.63 -1.07
CA ASP A 124 -17.61 -49.41 -1.36
C ASP A 124 -17.37 -49.55 -2.87
N ALA A 125 -16.47 -48.72 -3.41
CA ALA A 125 -16.11 -48.72 -4.84
C ALA A 125 -14.74 -49.36 -5.11
N ILE A 126 -14.23 -50.16 -4.16
CA ILE A 126 -12.95 -50.86 -4.32
C ILE A 126 -13.14 -52.19 -5.07
N ASP A 127 -14.32 -52.81 -4.99
CA ASP A 127 -14.61 -54.09 -5.68
C ASP A 127 -15.95 -54.08 -6.44
N GLY A 128 -16.00 -53.26 -7.50
CA GLY A 128 -16.67 -53.59 -8.76
C GLY A 128 -18.19 -53.69 -8.88
N SER A 129 -18.99 -53.85 -7.82
CA SER A 129 -20.44 -54.04 -7.98
C SER A 129 -21.26 -53.27 -6.95
N CYS A 130 -21.81 -52.13 -7.35
CA CYS A 130 -22.92 -51.50 -6.65
C CYS A 130 -24.20 -52.34 -6.85
N ASP A 131 -24.98 -52.53 -5.80
CA ASP A 131 -26.36 -53.00 -5.94
C ASP A 131 -27.18 -52.03 -6.80
N SER A 132 -28.20 -52.54 -7.50
CA SER A 132 -29.08 -51.76 -8.40
C SER A 132 -29.86 -50.62 -7.72
N LEU A 133 -29.68 -50.43 -6.41
CA LEU A 133 -30.28 -49.37 -5.62
C LEU A 133 -29.49 -48.05 -5.68
N TYR A 134 -28.22 -48.10 -6.07
CA TYR A 134 -27.33 -46.94 -6.13
C TYR A 134 -27.06 -46.51 -7.57
N TYR A 135 -27.03 -45.19 -7.80
CA TYR A 135 -26.91 -44.61 -9.13
C TYR A 135 -25.50 -44.12 -9.46
N ILE A 136 -24.62 -43.96 -8.46
CA ILE A 136 -23.30 -43.34 -8.60
C ILE A 136 -22.24 -44.23 -7.95
N SER A 137 -21.21 -44.61 -8.73
CA SER A 137 -20.07 -45.33 -8.18
C SER A 137 -19.17 -44.40 -7.34
N GLY A 138 -18.48 -44.94 -6.34
CA GLY A 138 -17.57 -44.13 -5.51
C GLY A 138 -16.46 -43.43 -6.31
N ARG A 139 -15.99 -44.02 -7.42
CA ARG A 139 -15.00 -43.38 -8.31
C ARG A 139 -15.58 -42.14 -9.01
N GLU A 140 -16.82 -42.22 -9.48
CA GLU A 140 -17.52 -41.08 -10.08
C GLU A 140 -17.81 -40.02 -9.04
N TYR A 141 -18.21 -40.41 -7.83
CA TYR A 141 -18.41 -39.49 -6.72
C TYR A 141 -17.15 -38.69 -6.39
N THR A 142 -16.00 -39.35 -6.18
CA THR A 142 -14.74 -38.66 -5.90
C THR A 142 -14.33 -37.71 -7.03
N ARG A 143 -14.62 -38.09 -8.29
CA ARG A 143 -14.38 -37.21 -9.44
C ARG A 143 -15.27 -35.98 -9.39
N VAL A 144 -16.57 -36.15 -9.16
CA VAL A 144 -17.53 -35.03 -9.03
C VAL A 144 -17.11 -34.13 -7.88
N GLU A 145 -16.80 -34.69 -6.72
CA GLU A 145 -16.33 -33.96 -5.55
C GLU A 145 -15.11 -33.09 -5.85
N ALA A 146 -14.08 -33.65 -6.50
CA ALA A 146 -12.90 -32.89 -6.89
C ALA A 146 -13.25 -31.72 -7.83
N TYR A 147 -14.02 -31.98 -8.90
CA TYR A 147 -14.39 -30.93 -9.85
C TYR A 147 -15.25 -29.83 -9.22
N THR A 148 -16.25 -30.19 -8.43
CA THR A 148 -17.16 -29.22 -7.82
C THR A 148 -16.47 -28.36 -6.78
N ASN A 149 -15.53 -28.94 -6.02
CA ASN A 149 -14.71 -28.19 -5.08
C ASN A 149 -13.77 -27.23 -5.81
N SER A 150 -13.10 -27.68 -6.88
CA SER A 150 -12.24 -26.80 -7.68
C SER A 150 -13.01 -25.63 -8.31
N ILE A 151 -14.22 -25.87 -8.83
CA ILE A 151 -15.06 -24.79 -9.37
C ILE A 151 -15.50 -23.85 -8.24
N GLN A 152 -15.85 -24.38 -7.06
CA GLN A 152 -16.20 -23.56 -5.92
C GLN A 152 -15.03 -22.67 -5.47
N ASP A 153 -13.79 -23.18 -5.50
CA ASP A 153 -12.59 -22.38 -5.21
C ASP A 153 -12.41 -21.24 -6.22
N VAL A 154 -12.62 -21.51 -7.51
CA VAL A 154 -12.63 -20.47 -8.56
C VAL A 154 -13.70 -19.41 -8.27
N LEU A 155 -14.92 -19.83 -7.93
CA LEU A 155 -16.02 -18.91 -7.59
C LEU A 155 -15.74 -18.06 -6.34
N ASN A 156 -15.03 -18.62 -5.35
CA ASN A 156 -14.66 -17.91 -4.13
C ASN A 156 -13.67 -16.76 -4.40
N VAL A 157 -12.76 -16.94 -5.37
CA VAL A 157 -11.77 -15.91 -5.74
C VAL A 157 -12.22 -15.01 -6.89
N TYR A 158 -13.29 -15.39 -7.61
CA TYR A 158 -13.79 -14.68 -8.80
C TYR A 158 -13.96 -13.17 -8.57
N PRO A 159 -14.62 -12.67 -7.50
CA PRO A 159 -14.82 -11.24 -7.31
C PRO A 159 -13.50 -10.46 -7.16
N SER A 160 -12.51 -11.07 -6.50
CA SER A 160 -11.19 -10.46 -6.33
C SER A 160 -10.42 -10.40 -7.64
N VAL A 161 -10.51 -11.46 -8.45
CA VAL A 161 -9.87 -11.52 -9.77
C VAL A 161 -10.53 -10.50 -10.71
N GLU A 162 -11.85 -10.44 -10.77
CA GLU A 162 -12.61 -9.48 -11.61
C GLU A 162 -12.19 -8.03 -11.32
N HIS A 163 -12.11 -7.67 -10.04
CA HIS A 163 -11.65 -6.34 -9.61
C HIS A 163 -10.17 -6.04 -9.94
N LEU A 164 -9.32 -7.07 -10.03
CA LEU A 164 -7.91 -6.94 -10.38
C LEU A 164 -7.72 -6.64 -11.88
N LEU A 165 -8.52 -7.28 -12.74
CA LEU A 165 -8.40 -7.21 -14.20
C LEU A 165 -8.68 -5.83 -14.79
N GLU A 166 -9.48 -5.01 -14.10
CA GLU A 166 -9.77 -3.63 -14.53
C GLU A 166 -8.71 -2.62 -14.06
N CYS A 167 -7.61 -3.09 -13.45
CA CYS A 167 -6.63 -2.28 -12.72
C CYS A 167 -7.23 -1.29 -11.70
N LYS A 168 -8.50 -1.50 -11.36
CA LYS A 168 -9.29 -0.63 -10.51
C LYS A 168 -8.81 -0.69 -9.07
N LEU A 169 -8.50 -1.89 -8.57
CA LEU A 169 -7.94 -2.06 -7.22
C LEU A 169 -6.61 -1.33 -7.04
N VAL A 170 -5.69 -1.45 -8.01
CA VAL A 170 -4.39 -0.78 -7.97
C VAL A 170 -4.60 0.74 -8.02
N LYS A 171 -5.48 1.21 -8.91
CA LYS A 171 -5.80 2.64 -9.05
C LYS A 171 -6.42 3.22 -7.78
N GLU A 172 -7.36 2.50 -7.16
CA GLU A 172 -8.01 2.89 -5.90
C GLU A 172 -7.01 2.92 -4.74
N ALA A 173 -6.17 1.89 -4.60
CA ALA A 173 -5.13 1.85 -3.57
C ALA A 173 -4.14 3.03 -3.70
N PHE A 174 -3.70 3.35 -4.93
CA PHE A 174 -2.83 4.50 -5.16
C PHE A 174 -3.54 5.83 -4.98
N SER A 175 -4.84 5.90 -5.26
CA SER A 175 -5.67 7.08 -4.96
C SER A 175 -5.64 7.40 -3.48
N GLU A 176 -5.82 6.37 -2.65
CA GLU A 176 -5.83 6.50 -1.21
C GLU A 176 -4.46 6.96 -0.70
N VAL A 177 -3.36 6.41 -1.24
CA VAL A 177 -2.00 6.84 -0.89
C VAL A 177 -1.72 8.28 -1.31
N LEU A 178 -2.12 8.67 -2.51
CA LEU A 178 -1.97 10.05 -3.01
C LEU A 178 -2.73 11.04 -2.12
N PHE A 179 -3.93 10.67 -1.68
CA PHE A 179 -4.77 11.53 -0.86
C PHE A 179 -4.29 11.60 0.59
N ASN A 180 -4.04 10.44 1.23
CA ASN A 180 -3.74 10.36 2.66
C ASN A 180 -2.28 10.59 3.02
N HIS A 181 -1.35 10.28 2.11
CA HIS A 181 0.08 10.39 2.41
C HIS A 181 0.73 11.50 1.61
N CYS A 182 0.58 11.52 0.28
CA CYS A 182 1.30 12.47 -0.56
C CYS A 182 0.90 13.94 -0.33
N LYS A 183 -0.41 14.24 -0.27
CA LYS A 183 -0.89 15.60 -0.01
C LYS A 183 -0.45 16.14 1.36
N PRO A 184 -0.63 15.39 2.47
CA PRO A 184 -0.13 15.84 3.77
C PRO A 184 1.39 15.95 3.81
N LEU A 185 2.14 15.02 3.21
CA LEU A 185 3.60 15.07 3.26
C LEU A 185 4.15 16.34 2.60
N LYS A 186 3.62 16.72 1.44
CA LYS A 186 3.97 17.98 0.77
C LYS A 186 3.73 19.18 1.67
N LYS A 187 2.56 19.22 2.32
CA LYS A 187 2.20 20.30 3.24
C LYS A 187 3.11 20.35 4.47
N PHE A 188 3.44 19.21 5.06
CA PHE A 188 4.37 19.15 6.19
C PHE A 188 5.79 19.54 5.79
N ALA A 189 6.27 19.11 4.62
CA ALA A 189 7.58 19.49 4.09
C ALA A 189 7.69 21.01 3.90
N GLU A 190 6.65 21.64 3.34
CA GLU A 190 6.55 23.10 3.20
C GLU A 190 6.54 23.81 4.57
N MET A 191 5.80 23.29 5.56
CA MET A 191 5.79 23.86 6.92
C MET A 191 7.15 23.75 7.60
N VAL A 192 7.85 22.62 7.48
CA VAL A 192 9.20 22.45 8.04
C VAL A 192 10.17 23.40 7.37
N TRP A 193 10.09 23.57 6.04
CA TRP A 193 10.92 24.52 5.31
C TRP A 193 10.73 25.95 5.81
N LEU A 194 9.48 26.39 6.00
CA LEU A 194 9.15 27.70 6.57
C LEU A 194 9.68 27.84 8.00
N GLY A 195 9.56 26.81 8.83
CA GLY A 195 10.09 26.80 10.20
C GLY A 195 11.61 26.91 10.23
N MET A 196 12.31 26.19 9.35
CA MET A 196 13.76 26.26 9.20
C MET A 196 14.21 27.65 8.75
N LEU A 197 13.51 28.28 7.80
CA LEU A 197 13.77 29.64 7.35
C LEU A 197 13.63 30.64 8.52
N PHE A 198 12.55 30.53 9.30
CA PHE A 198 12.30 31.41 10.43
C PHE A 198 13.37 31.27 11.53
N LEU A 199 13.72 30.03 11.88
CA LEU A 199 14.79 29.75 12.85
C LEU A 199 16.13 30.31 12.38
N ALA A 200 16.46 30.18 11.10
CA ALA A 200 17.69 30.73 10.54
C ALA A 200 17.75 32.26 10.68
N VAL A 201 16.68 32.98 10.33
CA VAL A 201 16.59 34.44 10.47
C VAL A 201 16.72 34.85 11.93
N PHE A 202 16.02 34.18 12.84
CA PHE A 202 16.06 34.50 14.27
C PHE A 202 17.46 34.30 14.87
N MET A 203 18.14 33.21 14.51
CA MET A 203 19.51 32.95 14.96
C MET A 203 20.49 34.02 14.48
N VAL A 204 20.37 34.48 13.23
CA VAL A 204 21.19 35.58 12.71
C VAL A 204 20.94 36.88 13.49
N LEU A 205 19.67 37.22 13.75
CA LEU A 205 19.31 38.41 14.54
C LEU A 205 19.87 38.34 15.96
N LEU A 206 19.79 37.19 16.63
CA LEU A 206 20.39 36.99 17.95
C LEU A 206 21.90 37.23 17.92
N ILE A 207 22.62 36.67 16.93
CA ILE A 207 24.07 36.87 16.81
C ILE A 207 24.41 38.36 16.60
N LEU A 208 23.63 39.07 15.78
CA LEU A 208 23.82 40.51 15.56
C LEU A 208 23.58 41.32 16.84
N LEU A 209 22.50 41.05 17.58
CA LEU A 209 22.21 41.72 18.85
C LEU A 209 23.29 41.45 19.90
N TRP A 210 23.76 40.21 20.01
CA TRP A 210 24.85 39.83 20.92
C TRP A 210 26.17 40.51 20.58
N THR A 211 26.53 40.61 19.30
CA THR A 211 27.77 41.29 18.85
C THR A 211 27.71 42.79 19.07
N ILE A 212 26.53 43.43 18.94
CA ILE A 212 26.35 44.85 19.26
C ILE A 212 26.47 45.08 20.77
N LYS A 213 25.78 44.28 21.59
CA LYS A 213 25.81 44.40 23.07
C LYS A 213 27.22 44.24 23.63
N THR A 214 27.96 43.22 23.19
CA THR A 214 29.36 42.99 23.63
C THR A 214 30.28 44.13 23.21
N ARG A 215 30.14 44.66 21.99
CA ARG A 215 30.89 45.84 21.54
C ARG A 215 30.57 47.08 22.38
N HIS A 216 29.31 47.26 22.77
CA HIS A 216 28.89 48.37 23.62
C HIS A 216 29.48 48.23 25.02
N GLU A 217 29.34 47.08 25.69
CA GLU A 217 29.92 46.82 27.02
C GLU A 217 31.44 47.02 27.05
N HIS A 218 32.17 46.59 26.01
CA HIS A 218 33.61 46.85 25.91
C HIS A 218 33.96 48.34 25.80
N ARG A 219 33.13 49.16 25.16
CA ARG A 219 33.36 50.61 25.06
C ARG A 219 33.09 51.35 26.36
N TYR A 220 32.10 50.94 27.14
CA TYR A 220 31.78 51.58 28.42
C TYR A 220 32.79 51.22 29.51
N ASN A 221 33.23 49.95 29.59
CA ASN A 221 34.25 49.54 30.56
C ASN A 221 35.64 50.17 30.31
N LEU A 222 35.93 50.65 29.10
CA LEU A 222 37.16 51.38 28.80
C LEU A 222 37.11 52.85 29.26
N SER A 223 35.92 53.42 29.43
CA SER A 223 35.74 54.84 29.76
C SER A 223 35.83 55.14 31.26
N ASP A 224 35.67 54.12 32.12
CA ASP A 224 35.70 54.25 33.59
C ASP A 224 37.12 54.11 34.19
N GLY A 225 38.14 53.88 33.35
CA GLY A 225 39.54 53.65 33.76
C GLY A 225 40.48 54.85 33.61
N SER A 226 39.98 56.05 33.26
CA SER A 226 40.84 57.22 33.03
C SER A 226 41.20 57.93 34.33
N VAL A 227 42.30 57.50 34.98
CA VAL A 227 42.91 58.21 36.12
C VAL A 227 43.71 59.41 35.61
N GLU A 228 43.36 60.60 36.09
CA GLU A 228 44.02 61.87 35.79
C GLU A 228 45.42 61.94 36.41
N PRO A 229 46.50 62.32 35.68
CA PRO A 229 47.82 62.41 36.27
C PRO A 229 47.98 63.76 37.00
N HIS A 230 48.08 63.69 38.34
CA HIS A 230 48.58 64.79 39.14
C HIS A 230 50.09 65.00 38.87
N PHE A 231 50.44 66.13 38.26
CA PHE A 231 51.83 66.59 38.19
C PHE A 231 52.26 67.22 39.53
N ALA A 232 53.32 66.72 40.14
CA ALA A 232 54.06 67.37 41.23
C ALA A 232 55.54 67.56 40.80
N PRO A 233 56.18 68.70 41.12
CA PRO A 233 57.55 68.98 40.67
C PRO A 233 58.57 68.42 41.67
N THR A 234 59.54 67.63 41.20
CA THR A 234 60.63 67.13 42.06
C THR A 234 61.92 67.90 41.79
N LYS A 235 62.44 68.49 42.86
CA LYS A 235 63.71 69.21 42.97
C LYS A 235 64.91 68.26 42.78
N ALA A 236 66.00 68.82 42.28
CA ALA A 236 67.33 68.20 42.19
C ALA A 236 67.94 67.86 43.57
N LEU A 237 68.71 66.77 43.67
CA LEU A 237 70.10 66.70 44.22
C LEU A 237 70.70 65.27 44.19
N GLU A 238 71.99 65.18 43.81
CA GLU A 238 73.07 64.18 44.09
C GLU A 238 72.86 62.67 43.76
N SER A 239 73.65 62.02 42.88
CA SER A 239 75.13 61.78 42.80
C SER A 239 75.69 60.80 43.85
N GLY A 240 76.13 59.62 43.40
CA GLY A 240 76.97 58.69 44.19
C GLY A 240 77.21 57.30 43.56
N THR A 241 78.36 57.15 42.88
CA THR A 241 79.31 55.99 42.78
C THR A 241 78.78 54.56 42.44
N VAL A 242 79.18 53.83 41.37
CA VAL A 242 80.48 53.36 40.78
C VAL A 242 80.79 51.88 41.09
N LYS A 243 80.89 51.06 40.01
CA LYS A 243 81.60 49.77 39.75
C LYS A 243 81.06 48.50 40.46
N GLU A 244 80.97 47.32 39.82
CA GLU A 244 82.05 46.54 39.16
C GLU A 244 81.56 45.63 37.99
N ILE A 245 82.52 45.13 37.20
CA ILE A 245 82.42 44.33 35.96
C ILE A 245 83.08 42.95 36.20
N VAL A 246 82.84 41.99 35.28
CA VAL A 246 83.65 40.80 34.88
C VAL A 246 83.05 39.48 35.44
N ILE A 247 82.70 38.45 34.65
CA ILE A 247 83.14 37.91 33.34
C ILE A 247 81.94 37.66 32.42
#